data_AF-A0AAE3D6X6-F1
#
_entry.id   AF-A0AAE3D6X6-F1
#
_cell.length_a   1.000
_cell.length_b   1.000
_cell.length_c   1.000
_cell.angle_alpha   90.00
_cell.angle_beta   90.00
_cell.angle_gamma   90.00
#
_symmetry.space_group_name_H-M   'P 1'
#
loop_
_entity.id
_entity.type
_entity.pdbx_description
1 polymer ?
#
loop_
_entity_poly.entity_id
_entity_poly.type
_entity_poly.pdbx_seq_one_letter_code
_entity_poly.pdbx_strand_id
1 'polypeptide(L)'
;MGVRVGSARSNENGGVNGGKAGDQTGREVSTQSWYLHSKGWIVIRAKSPAVREAIAKNMEAACQNNNIGYCQGHRGTATAAAKPYTYDLSKVNTAVETDCSELVRCCVLYAGIHVNGFSTANEVDELKQTGQFYILEENKYCKAADYLLRGDILVTKTKGHTVVVLDNGSKSSQNKKVEAAQKKDVSISGTYKTTVDLNLRAGAGTTKDILVTIPKGTAVSCYGYYSPYKGKPWYYVKTTVKGVAYTGFCSSAYLKR
;
A
#
# COMPACT_ATOMS: atom_id res chain seq x y z
N MET A 1 3.64 -18.12 1.04
CA MET A 1 4.62 -17.03 1.30
C MET A 1 4.18 -16.28 2.54
N GLY A 2 5.09 -16.00 3.46
CA GLY A 2 4.79 -15.21 4.66
C GLY A 2 4.64 -13.73 4.33
N VAL A 3 4.03 -12.97 5.23
CA VAL A 3 3.88 -11.51 5.09
C VAL A 3 5.25 -10.85 5.29
N ARG A 4 5.69 -9.97 4.38
CA ARG A 4 6.89 -9.15 4.56
C ARG A 4 6.54 -7.76 5.11
N VAL A 5 7.53 -7.14 5.73
CA VAL A 5 7.53 -5.74 6.17
C VAL A 5 8.78 -5.01 5.68
N GLY A 6 8.66 -3.73 5.34
CA GLY A 6 9.77 -2.85 4.99
C GLY A 6 9.99 -1.80 6.07
N SER A 7 11.26 -1.47 6.37
CA SER A 7 11.62 -0.45 7.34
C SER A 7 13.09 -0.03 7.27
N ALA A 8 13.38 1.15 7.80
CA ALA A 8 14.74 1.60 8.10
C ALA A 8 15.12 1.15 9.52
N ARG A 9 16.29 0.54 9.75
CA ARG A 9 16.58 -0.17 11.02
C ARG A 9 17.78 0.36 11.80
N SER A 10 18.94 0.34 11.17
CA SER A 10 20.23 0.67 11.78
C SER A 10 21.20 1.00 10.66
N ASN A 11 22.21 1.79 10.96
CA ASN A 11 23.28 2.07 10.01
C ASN A 11 24.20 0.85 9.80
N GLU A 12 25.21 1.00 8.95
CA GLU A 12 26.18 -0.02 8.58
C GLU A 12 27.00 -0.56 9.76
N ASN A 13 27.14 0.23 10.83
CA ASN A 13 27.86 -0.13 12.05
C ASN A 13 26.93 -0.77 13.11
N GLY A 14 25.65 -0.99 12.80
CA GLY A 14 24.64 -1.47 13.75
C GLY A 14 24.20 -0.42 14.77
N GLY A 15 24.61 0.84 14.59
CA GLY A 15 24.25 1.99 15.39
C GLY A 15 23.10 2.80 14.80
N VAL A 16 22.78 3.93 15.45
CA VAL A 16 21.69 4.82 15.04
C VAL A 16 22.15 6.12 14.38
N ASN A 17 23.46 6.43 14.46
CA ASN A 17 24.10 7.65 13.96
C ASN A 17 25.56 7.37 13.57
N GLY A 18 26.16 8.30 12.81
CA GLY A 18 27.60 8.26 12.48
C GLY A 18 27.93 7.30 11.34
N GLY A 19 26.92 6.90 10.57
CA GLY A 19 27.10 6.14 9.34
C GLY A 19 27.38 7.02 8.14
N LYS A 20 27.72 6.40 7.01
CA LYS A 20 27.82 7.07 5.72
C LYS A 20 26.46 7.11 5.03
N ALA A 21 26.14 8.25 4.41
CA ALA A 21 24.88 8.40 3.66
C ALA A 21 24.74 7.36 2.53
N GLY A 22 23.50 6.93 2.30
CA GLY A 22 23.16 5.80 1.43
C GLY A 22 23.30 4.44 2.12
N ASP A 23 22.56 3.43 1.65
CA ASP A 23 22.64 2.08 2.21
C ASP A 23 23.97 1.43 1.82
N GLN A 24 24.86 1.23 2.79
CA GLN A 24 26.15 0.60 2.54
C GLN A 24 26.09 -0.93 2.63
N THR A 25 25.02 -1.50 3.19
CA THR A 25 24.92 -2.93 3.52
C THR A 25 23.82 -3.68 2.78
N GLY A 26 22.92 -2.95 2.12
CA GLY A 26 21.65 -3.47 1.60
C GLY A 26 20.67 -3.89 2.70
N ARG A 27 20.91 -3.47 3.94
CA ARG A 27 20.13 -3.87 5.13
C ARG A 27 19.63 -2.69 5.95
N GLU A 28 20.15 -1.49 5.71
CA GLU A 28 19.80 -0.29 6.49
C GLU A 28 18.35 0.09 6.26
N VAL A 29 17.91 0.07 5.00
CA VAL A 29 16.52 0.19 4.57
C VAL A 29 16.15 -1.04 3.77
N SER A 30 15.43 -1.97 4.41
CA SER A 30 15.27 -3.31 3.84
C SER A 30 13.97 -4.00 4.23
N THR A 31 13.64 -5.01 3.44
CA THR A 31 12.49 -5.89 3.71
C THR A 31 12.89 -7.06 4.61
N GLN A 32 11.94 -7.59 5.38
CA GLN A 32 12.06 -8.85 6.12
C GLN A 32 10.71 -9.51 6.31
N SER A 33 10.71 -10.78 6.73
CA SER A 33 9.50 -11.44 7.19
C SER A 33 8.90 -10.71 8.40
N TRP A 34 7.57 -10.66 8.46
CA TRP A 34 6.84 -10.14 9.61
C TRP A 34 7.23 -10.91 10.88
N TYR A 35 7.29 -10.19 11.99
CA TYR A 35 7.66 -10.72 13.30
C TYR A 35 6.84 -10.00 14.38
N LEU A 36 6.68 -10.66 15.52
CA LEU A 36 6.09 -10.04 16.70
C LEU A 36 7.16 -9.25 17.46
N HIS A 37 6.99 -7.94 17.58
CA HIS A 37 7.93 -7.10 18.32
C HIS A 37 7.68 -7.21 19.84
N SER A 38 8.75 -7.19 20.65
CA SER A 38 8.67 -7.31 22.12
C SER A 38 7.80 -6.22 22.78
N LYS A 39 7.88 -4.98 22.25
CA LYS A 39 7.04 -3.84 22.63
C LYS A 39 5.57 -3.93 22.14
N GLY A 40 5.22 -4.97 21.37
CA GLY A 40 3.92 -5.11 20.72
C GLY A 40 3.69 -4.11 19.59
N TRP A 41 2.78 -4.45 18.68
CA TRP A 41 2.38 -3.60 17.56
C TRP A 41 1.06 -2.88 17.83
N ILE A 42 0.90 -1.71 17.22
CA ILE A 42 -0.37 -1.03 16.91
C ILE A 42 -0.42 -0.98 15.39
N VAL A 43 -1.56 -1.38 14.81
CA VAL A 43 -1.74 -1.37 13.36
C VAL A 43 -2.50 -0.12 12.96
N ILE A 44 -1.88 0.72 12.13
CA ILE A 44 -2.45 1.93 11.55
C ILE A 44 -2.77 1.63 10.09
N ARG A 45 -4.06 1.58 9.76
CA ARG A 45 -4.56 1.15 8.46
C ARG A 45 -5.20 2.31 7.73
N ALA A 46 -4.67 2.69 6.56
CA ALA A 46 -5.34 3.70 5.75
C ALA A 46 -6.74 3.20 5.32
N LYS A 47 -7.74 4.08 5.44
CA LYS A 47 -9.14 3.80 5.07
C LYS A 47 -9.27 3.52 3.58
N SER A 48 -8.49 4.23 2.75
CA SER A 48 -8.47 4.03 1.31
C SER A 48 -7.49 2.91 0.93
N PRO A 49 -7.93 1.86 0.21
CA PRO A 49 -7.04 0.82 -0.32
C PRO A 49 -5.90 1.37 -1.18
N ALA A 50 -6.14 2.50 -1.83
CA ALA A 50 -5.19 3.15 -2.69
C ALA A 50 -4.05 3.86 -1.96
N VAL A 51 -4.39 4.53 -0.87
CA VAL A 51 -3.40 5.10 0.04
C VAL A 51 -2.51 3.98 0.58
N ARG A 52 -3.11 2.85 0.99
CA ARG A 52 -2.34 1.69 1.45
C ARG A 52 -1.34 1.19 0.39
N GLU A 53 -1.79 0.99 -0.84
CA GLU A 53 -0.88 0.53 -1.90
C GLU A 53 0.21 1.56 -2.21
N ALA A 54 -0.11 2.86 -2.21
CA ALA A 54 0.89 3.90 -2.42
C ALA A 54 1.96 3.89 -1.31
N ILE A 55 1.57 3.74 -0.04
CA ILE A 55 2.48 3.59 1.10
C ILE A 55 3.39 2.37 0.90
N ALA A 56 2.81 1.20 0.59
CA ALA A 56 3.57 -0.04 0.40
C ALA A 56 4.54 0.05 -0.79
N LYS A 57 4.09 0.59 -1.92
CA LYS A 57 4.90 0.77 -3.13
C LYS A 57 6.09 1.68 -2.87
N ASN A 58 5.90 2.80 -2.16
CA ASN A 58 7.01 3.71 -1.86
C ASN A 58 7.99 3.09 -0.87
N MET A 59 7.50 2.30 0.10
CA MET A 59 8.36 1.55 1.00
C MET A 59 9.20 0.51 0.25
N GLU A 60 8.61 -0.22 -0.70
CA GLU A 60 9.37 -1.16 -1.55
C GLU A 60 10.43 -0.46 -2.38
N ALA A 61 10.07 0.67 -3.00
CA ALA A 61 11.02 1.50 -3.73
C ALA A 61 12.19 1.96 -2.85
N ALA A 62 11.89 2.37 -1.61
CA ALA A 62 12.92 2.76 -0.66
C ALA A 62 13.85 1.60 -0.29
N CYS A 63 13.27 0.42 -0.01
CA CYS A 63 14.05 -0.78 0.32
C CYS A 63 14.87 -1.34 -0.85
N GLN A 64 14.58 -0.91 -2.08
CA GLN A 64 15.33 -1.28 -3.29
C GLN A 64 16.35 -0.21 -3.71
N ASN A 65 16.35 0.94 -3.03
CA ASN A 65 17.18 2.08 -3.40
C ASN A 65 18.37 2.21 -2.45
N ASN A 66 19.53 1.73 -2.90
CA ASN A 66 20.78 1.80 -2.15
C ASN A 66 21.27 3.23 -1.88
N ASN A 67 20.65 4.26 -2.45
CA ASN A 67 20.97 5.64 -2.11
C ASN A 67 20.35 6.11 -0.78
N ILE A 68 19.51 5.29 -0.13
CA ILE A 68 18.81 5.66 1.10
C ILE A 68 19.34 4.81 2.27
N GLY A 69 20.14 5.42 3.14
CA GLY A 69 20.70 4.80 4.35
C GLY A 69 19.93 5.16 5.62
N TYR A 70 20.45 4.74 6.77
CA TYR A 70 19.86 4.98 8.09
C TYR A 70 20.70 5.95 8.94
N CYS A 71 20.09 7.04 9.41
CA CYS A 71 20.69 7.91 10.43
C CYS A 71 19.62 8.76 11.13
N GLN A 72 19.60 8.78 12.46
CA GLN A 72 18.66 9.62 13.23
C GLN A 72 19.04 11.10 13.19
N GLY A 73 20.33 11.43 13.10
CA GLY A 73 20.84 12.80 13.03
C GLY A 73 20.50 13.52 11.73
N HIS A 74 20.42 12.80 10.61
CA HIS A 74 20.11 13.33 9.28
C HIS A 74 18.82 12.76 8.68
N ARG A 75 17.89 12.36 9.57
CA ARG A 75 16.64 11.66 9.23
C ARG A 75 15.83 12.29 8.10
N GLY A 76 15.88 13.62 7.95
CA GLY A 76 15.05 14.36 6.98
C GLY A 76 15.62 14.43 5.55
N THR A 77 16.87 13.98 5.32
CA THR A 77 17.53 14.17 4.03
C THR A 77 16.86 13.38 2.90
N ALA A 78 16.38 12.16 3.17
CA ALA A 78 15.65 11.37 2.19
C ALA A 78 14.32 12.02 1.78
N THR A 79 13.53 12.51 2.74
CA THR A 79 12.27 13.20 2.44
C THR A 79 12.49 14.50 1.68
N ALA A 80 13.54 15.26 2.01
CA ALA A 80 13.91 16.47 1.29
C ALA A 80 14.29 16.17 -0.17
N ALA A 81 15.09 15.13 -0.42
CA ALA A 81 15.48 14.72 -1.77
C ALA A 81 14.31 14.17 -2.60
N ALA A 82 13.35 13.51 -1.96
CA ALA A 82 12.17 12.97 -2.64
C ALA A 82 11.09 14.03 -2.92
N LYS A 83 11.06 15.15 -2.17
CA LYS A 83 10.03 16.19 -2.27
C LYS A 83 9.79 16.74 -3.69
N PRO A 84 10.81 17.04 -4.52
CA PRO A 84 10.61 17.49 -5.91
C PRO A 84 9.89 16.46 -6.79
N TYR A 85 9.97 15.18 -6.43
CA TYR A 85 9.36 14.06 -7.13
C TYR A 85 8.04 13.60 -6.48
N THR A 86 7.34 14.50 -5.79
CA THR A 86 6.11 14.16 -5.04
C THR A 86 6.37 13.05 -4.02
N TYR A 87 7.53 13.11 -3.34
CA TYR A 87 7.98 12.15 -2.33
C TYR A 87 8.23 10.72 -2.84
N ASP A 88 8.39 10.53 -4.16
CA ASP A 88 8.75 9.25 -4.77
C ASP A 88 10.20 8.86 -4.45
N LEU A 89 10.37 7.86 -3.58
CA LEU A 89 11.68 7.39 -3.12
C LEU A 89 12.44 6.60 -4.19
N SER A 90 11.77 6.16 -5.27
CA SER A 90 12.45 5.54 -6.42
C SER A 90 13.26 6.54 -7.26
N LYS A 91 12.98 7.84 -7.11
CA LYS A 91 13.64 8.92 -7.86
C LYS A 91 14.84 9.52 -7.15
N VAL A 92 15.07 9.16 -5.89
CA VAL A 92 16.23 9.61 -5.13
C VAL A 92 17.48 8.94 -5.67
N ASN A 93 18.38 9.73 -6.25
CA ASN A 93 19.62 9.27 -6.88
C ASN A 93 20.89 9.82 -6.21
N THR A 94 20.73 10.49 -5.07
CA THR A 94 21.81 11.00 -4.24
C THR A 94 21.82 10.26 -2.91
N ALA A 95 23.01 10.01 -2.37
CA ALA A 95 23.17 9.42 -1.04
C ALA A 95 22.47 10.28 0.02
N VAL A 96 21.49 9.70 0.70
CA VAL A 96 20.68 10.33 1.74
C VAL A 96 20.47 9.36 2.89
N GLU A 97 19.90 9.86 3.97
CA GLU A 97 19.63 9.11 5.19
C GLU A 97 18.20 9.34 5.65
N THR A 98 17.66 8.35 6.36
CA THR A 98 16.34 8.41 7.00
C THR A 98 16.37 7.74 8.36
N ASP A 99 15.32 7.91 9.16
CA ASP A 99 15.01 6.97 10.24
C ASP A 99 13.70 6.22 9.95
N CYS A 100 13.31 5.31 10.85
CA CYS A 100 12.13 4.48 10.67
C CYS A 100 10.85 5.31 10.50
N SER A 101 10.64 6.30 11.38
CA SER A 101 9.47 7.17 11.35
C SER A 101 9.45 8.16 10.19
N GLU A 102 10.59 8.74 9.82
CA GLU A 102 10.67 9.67 8.70
C GLU A 102 10.51 8.94 7.36
N LEU A 103 10.98 7.70 7.26
CA LEU A 103 10.74 6.85 6.09
C LEU A 103 9.24 6.57 5.91
N VAL A 104 8.55 6.19 7.00
CA VAL A 104 7.10 5.98 6.97
C VAL A 104 6.38 7.29 6.64
N ARG A 105 6.81 8.41 7.22
CA ARG A 105 6.27 9.74 6.90
C ARG A 105 6.39 10.06 5.42
N CYS A 106 7.54 9.80 4.80
CA CYS A 106 7.74 9.98 3.36
C CYS A 106 6.79 9.09 2.54
N CYS A 107 6.53 7.85 2.97
CA CYS A 107 5.56 6.96 2.33
C CYS A 107 4.12 7.49 2.44
N VAL A 108 3.75 8.07 3.58
CA VAL A 108 2.43 8.70 3.80
C VAL A 108 2.26 9.97 2.95
N LEU A 109 3.31 10.79 2.85
CA LEU A 109 3.34 11.99 1.99
C LEU A 109 3.21 11.62 0.50
N TYR A 110 3.92 10.59 0.04
CA TYR A 110 3.79 10.05 -1.33
C TYR A 110 2.38 9.53 -1.62
N ALA A 111 1.69 8.98 -0.62
CA ALA A 111 0.30 8.56 -0.74
C ALA A 111 -0.71 9.73 -0.78
N GLY A 112 -0.23 10.98 -0.78
CA GLY A 112 -1.03 12.20 -0.88
C GLY A 112 -1.63 12.67 0.45
N ILE A 113 -1.19 12.09 1.58
CA ILE A 113 -1.65 12.49 2.91
C ILE A 113 -0.64 13.45 3.52
N HIS A 114 -1.07 14.68 3.76
CA HIS A 114 -0.26 15.70 4.40
C HIS A 114 -0.27 15.49 5.92
N VAL A 115 0.93 15.38 6.49
CA VAL A 115 1.17 15.16 7.92
C VAL A 115 2.35 15.99 8.39
N ASN A 116 2.35 16.38 9.67
CA ASN A 116 3.49 17.04 10.30
C ASN A 116 4.61 16.05 10.62
N GLY A 117 5.75 16.57 11.06
CA GLY A 117 6.89 15.74 11.45
C GLY A 117 6.50 14.85 12.63
N PHE A 118 6.81 13.56 12.54
CA PHE A 118 6.51 12.62 13.63
C PHE A 118 7.66 11.67 13.92
N SER A 119 7.56 11.06 15.09
CA SER A 119 8.42 9.99 15.59
C SER A 119 7.52 8.84 16.05
N THR A 120 8.10 7.68 16.32
CA THR A 120 7.34 6.53 16.87
C THR A 120 6.65 6.81 18.21
N ALA A 121 6.93 7.94 18.89
CA ALA A 121 6.24 8.35 20.11
C ALA A 121 4.88 9.03 19.85
N ASN A 122 4.71 9.73 18.72
CA ASN A 122 3.50 10.49 18.40
C ASN A 122 2.86 10.10 17.04
N GLU A 123 3.44 9.13 16.33
CA GLU A 123 2.98 8.65 15.02
C GLU A 123 1.50 8.23 15.00
N VAL A 124 1.03 7.55 16.05
CA VAL A 124 -0.40 7.16 16.17
C VAL A 124 -1.29 8.39 16.19
N ASP A 125 -0.97 9.38 17.01
CA ASP A 125 -1.80 10.57 17.19
C ASP A 125 -1.81 11.44 15.94
N GLU A 126 -0.66 11.64 15.31
CA GLU A 126 -0.53 12.41 14.06
C GLU A 126 -1.32 11.76 12.91
N LEU A 127 -1.19 10.43 12.72
CA LEU A 127 -1.93 9.73 11.67
C LEU A 127 -3.43 9.65 11.97
N LYS A 128 -3.82 9.51 13.25
CA LYS A 128 -5.22 9.52 13.67
C LYS A 128 -5.88 10.88 13.40
N GLN A 129 -5.19 11.99 13.67
CA GLN A 129 -5.68 13.36 13.45
C GLN A 129 -6.04 13.65 11.99
N THR A 130 -5.40 12.98 11.03
CA THR A 130 -5.76 13.12 9.60
C THR A 130 -7.18 12.66 9.26
N GLY A 131 -7.79 11.83 10.11
CA GLY A 131 -9.07 11.19 9.84
C GLY A 131 -9.03 10.14 8.71
N GLN A 132 -7.87 9.86 8.11
CA GLN A 132 -7.72 8.95 6.97
C GLN A 132 -7.28 7.53 7.35
N PHE A 133 -7.05 7.25 8.62
CA PHE A 133 -6.60 5.96 9.13
C PHE A 133 -7.55 5.38 10.18
N TYR A 134 -7.59 4.06 10.25
CA TYR A 134 -8.09 3.29 11.37
C TYR A 134 -6.93 2.92 12.28
N ILE A 135 -7.12 3.05 13.59
CA ILE A 135 -6.19 2.55 14.60
C ILE A 135 -6.73 1.22 15.10
N LEU A 136 -5.99 0.15 14.86
CA LEU A 136 -6.38 -1.22 15.14
C LEU A 136 -5.44 -1.79 16.21
N GLU A 137 -5.99 -2.01 17.40
CA GLU A 137 -5.24 -2.50 18.56
C GLU A 137 -5.64 -3.92 18.99
N GLU A 138 -6.64 -4.50 18.31
CA GLU A 138 -7.09 -5.87 18.59
C GLU A 138 -5.97 -6.88 18.34
N ASN A 139 -5.88 -7.90 19.21
CA ASN A 139 -4.86 -8.95 19.14
C ASN A 139 -4.79 -9.64 17.77
N LYS A 140 -5.93 -9.80 17.07
CA LYS A 140 -6.00 -10.43 15.75
C LYS A 140 -5.17 -9.70 14.68
N TYR A 141 -4.96 -8.40 14.84
CA TYR A 141 -4.11 -7.59 13.95
C TYR A 141 -2.69 -7.43 14.50
N CYS A 142 -2.56 -7.25 15.82
CA CYS A 142 -1.29 -6.86 16.44
C CYS A 142 -0.36 -8.02 16.79
N LYS A 143 -0.91 -9.25 16.93
CA LYS A 143 -0.16 -10.45 17.33
C LYS A 143 0.04 -11.47 16.21
N ALA A 144 -0.54 -11.25 15.04
CA ALA A 144 -0.43 -12.16 13.90
C ALA A 144 -0.52 -11.40 12.58
N ALA A 145 0.19 -11.89 11.57
CA ALA A 145 0.18 -11.30 10.23
C ALA A 145 -1.07 -11.62 9.41
N ASP A 146 -1.87 -12.61 9.83
CA ASP A 146 -3.00 -13.18 9.06
C ASP A 146 -3.99 -12.14 8.54
N TYR A 147 -4.26 -11.09 9.31
CA TYR A 147 -5.26 -10.07 9.00
C TYR A 147 -4.66 -8.75 8.54
N LEU A 148 -3.33 -8.66 8.43
CA LEU A 148 -2.65 -7.48 7.93
C LEU A 148 -2.92 -7.29 6.45
N LEU A 149 -2.93 -6.04 6.03
CA LEU A 149 -3.08 -5.65 4.63
C LEU A 149 -1.80 -4.97 4.19
N ARG A 150 -1.42 -5.21 2.94
CA ARG A 150 -0.36 -4.46 2.27
C ARG A 150 -0.66 -2.96 2.41
N GLY A 151 0.32 -2.21 2.92
CA GLY A 151 0.22 -0.79 3.23
C GLY A 151 -0.25 -0.46 4.65
N ASP A 152 -0.52 -1.45 5.48
CA ASP A 152 -0.67 -1.20 6.93
C ASP A 152 0.66 -0.73 7.52
N ILE A 153 0.59 0.28 8.36
CA ILE A 153 1.72 0.78 9.14
C ILE A 153 1.65 0.12 10.52
N LEU A 154 2.76 -0.43 11.00
CA LEU A 154 2.88 -1.08 12.29
C LEU A 154 3.85 -0.27 13.12
N VAL A 155 3.36 0.36 14.18
CA VAL A 155 4.18 1.13 15.12
C VAL A 155 4.19 0.44 16.48
N THR A 156 5.31 0.48 17.17
CA THR A 156 5.40 -0.12 18.51
C THR A 156 4.54 0.65 19.52
N LYS A 157 3.95 -0.05 20.50
CA LYS A 157 3.07 0.57 21.53
C LYS A 157 3.76 1.64 22.38
N THR A 158 5.08 1.55 22.49
CA THR A 158 5.94 2.57 23.10
C THR A 158 7.01 2.97 22.09
N LYS A 159 7.62 4.15 22.22
CA LYS A 159 8.68 4.65 21.34
C LYS A 159 9.71 3.54 21.03
N GLY A 160 9.91 3.25 19.76
CA GLY A 160 10.69 2.08 19.36
C GLY A 160 10.89 1.98 17.86
N HIS A 161 9.92 1.42 17.15
CA HIS A 161 10.06 1.09 15.74
C HIS A 161 8.74 1.26 14.99
N THR A 162 8.84 1.56 13.70
CA THR A 162 7.70 1.54 12.78
C THR A 162 8.09 0.85 11.48
N VAL A 163 7.16 0.08 10.92
CA VAL A 163 7.33 -0.69 9.69
C VAL A 163 6.09 -0.59 8.82
N VAL A 164 6.23 -0.85 7.52
CA VAL A 164 5.10 -0.96 6.58
C VAL A 164 4.96 -2.40 6.11
N VAL A 165 3.75 -2.92 6.14
CA VAL A 165 3.40 -4.25 5.63
C VAL A 165 3.42 -4.24 4.11
N LEU A 166 4.14 -5.19 3.52
CA LEU A 166 4.34 -5.28 2.07
C LEU A 166 3.51 -6.39 1.42
N ASP A 167 2.94 -7.31 2.19
CA ASP A 167 2.08 -8.36 1.63
C ASP A 167 0.80 -8.51 2.44
N ASN A 168 -0.26 -8.97 1.78
CA ASN A 168 -1.53 -9.25 2.43
C ASN A 168 -1.44 -10.53 3.28
N GLY A 169 -1.99 -10.48 4.49
CA GLY A 169 -2.20 -11.64 5.33
C GLY A 169 -3.16 -12.65 4.73
N SER A 170 -2.99 -13.92 5.10
CA SER A 170 -3.75 -15.07 4.59
C SER A 170 -5.27 -14.94 4.78
N LYS A 171 -5.71 -14.30 5.88
CA LYS A 171 -7.11 -14.08 6.26
C LYS A 171 -7.60 -12.66 5.98
N SER A 172 -6.78 -11.84 5.32
CA SER A 172 -7.15 -10.48 5.01
C SER A 172 -8.24 -10.46 3.92
N SER A 173 -9.35 -9.77 4.18
CA SER A 173 -10.55 -9.77 3.33
C SER A 173 -10.37 -9.10 1.96
N GLN A 174 -9.13 -8.77 1.57
CA GLN A 174 -8.75 -8.34 0.22
C GLN A 174 -8.23 -9.48 -0.66
N ASN A 175 -8.02 -10.68 -0.11
CA ASN A 175 -7.93 -11.92 -0.90
C ASN A 175 -9.33 -12.43 -1.29
N LYS A 176 -10.22 -11.54 -1.74
CA LYS A 176 -11.47 -11.97 -2.36
C LYS A 176 -11.11 -12.59 -3.71
N LYS A 177 -10.99 -13.92 -3.73
CA LYS A 177 -10.68 -14.68 -4.94
C LYS A 177 -11.67 -14.27 -6.02
N VAL A 178 -11.15 -13.62 -7.05
CA VAL A 178 -11.93 -13.25 -8.21
C VAL A 178 -12.27 -14.54 -8.96
N GLU A 179 -13.55 -14.72 -9.26
CA GLU A 179 -14.05 -15.86 -10.02
C GLU A 179 -13.44 -15.86 -11.42
N ALA A 180 -13.30 -17.06 -12.01
CA ALA A 180 -12.94 -17.16 -13.40
C ALA A 180 -14.12 -16.70 -14.28
N ALA A 181 -13.83 -16.02 -15.39
CA ALA A 181 -14.86 -15.69 -16.37
C ALA A 181 -15.38 -16.96 -17.05
N GLN A 182 -16.69 -17.03 -17.26
CA GLN A 182 -17.34 -18.21 -17.83
C GLN A 182 -17.21 -18.27 -19.35
N LYS A 183 -17.11 -17.11 -20.02
CA LYS A 183 -17.12 -16.98 -21.47
C LYS A 183 -16.06 -16.00 -21.95
N LYS A 184 -15.66 -16.15 -23.22
CA LYS A 184 -14.76 -15.25 -23.93
C LYS A 184 -15.37 -14.88 -25.29
N ASP A 185 -15.38 -13.60 -25.58
CA ASP A 185 -15.75 -13.02 -26.87
C ASP A 185 -14.77 -11.89 -27.18
N VAL A 186 -13.97 -12.06 -28.23
CA VAL A 186 -12.93 -11.10 -28.60
C VAL A 186 -13.54 -9.78 -29.11
N SER A 187 -14.76 -9.79 -29.65
CA SER A 187 -15.42 -8.60 -30.20
C SER A 187 -15.71 -7.53 -29.14
N ILE A 188 -15.87 -7.94 -27.87
CA ILE A 188 -16.07 -7.04 -26.72
C ILE A 188 -14.76 -6.65 -26.02
N SER A 189 -13.59 -7.03 -26.57
CA SER A 189 -12.31 -6.58 -26.03
C SER A 189 -12.08 -5.10 -26.34
N GLY A 190 -11.38 -4.39 -25.46
CA GLY A 190 -11.05 -2.98 -25.64
C GLY A 190 -11.16 -2.16 -24.37
N THR A 191 -10.95 -0.86 -24.52
CA THR A 191 -11.05 0.11 -23.43
C THR A 191 -12.46 0.70 -23.39
N TYR A 192 -12.99 0.82 -22.18
CA TYR A 192 -14.29 1.39 -21.88
C TYR A 192 -14.14 2.48 -20.83
N LYS A 193 -15.10 3.40 -20.74
CA LYS A 193 -15.25 4.34 -19.64
C LYS A 193 -16.51 4.02 -18.84
N THR A 194 -16.42 4.15 -17.52
CA THR A 194 -17.58 4.02 -16.63
C THR A 194 -18.52 5.20 -16.78
N THR A 195 -19.83 4.96 -16.84
CA THR A 195 -20.85 6.02 -16.96
C THR A 195 -21.35 6.54 -15.61
N VAL A 196 -21.09 5.79 -14.54
CA VAL A 196 -21.44 6.08 -13.14
C VAL A 196 -20.32 5.60 -12.21
N ASP A 197 -20.43 5.91 -10.91
CA ASP A 197 -19.61 5.25 -9.90
C ASP A 197 -19.96 3.76 -9.84
N LEU A 198 -19.07 2.93 -10.39
CA LEU A 198 -19.35 1.55 -10.73
C LEU A 198 -18.59 0.58 -9.83
N ASN A 199 -19.32 -0.29 -9.14
CA ASN A 199 -18.71 -1.34 -8.33
C ASN A 199 -18.06 -2.43 -9.20
N LEU A 200 -16.77 -2.64 -9.01
CA LEU A 200 -16.03 -3.81 -9.47
C LEU A 200 -16.15 -4.91 -8.42
N ARG A 201 -16.53 -6.12 -8.84
CA ARG A 201 -16.87 -7.24 -7.95
C ARG A 201 -16.02 -8.47 -8.22
N ALA A 202 -15.94 -9.35 -7.23
CA ALA A 202 -15.19 -10.61 -7.32
C ALA A 202 -15.82 -11.60 -8.31
N GLY A 203 -17.10 -11.44 -8.65
CA GLY A 203 -17.82 -12.31 -9.58
C GLY A 203 -18.92 -11.54 -10.31
N ALA A 204 -19.55 -12.19 -11.29
CA ALA A 204 -20.69 -11.61 -11.99
C ALA A 204 -21.94 -11.61 -11.11
N GLY A 205 -22.44 -10.41 -10.80
CA GLY A 205 -23.70 -10.21 -10.10
C GLY A 205 -23.62 -9.31 -8.88
N THR A 206 -24.77 -8.79 -8.46
CA THR A 206 -24.87 -7.83 -7.35
C THR A 206 -24.74 -8.45 -5.96
N THR A 207 -24.84 -9.77 -5.86
CA THR A 207 -24.62 -10.53 -4.62
C THR A 207 -23.16 -10.86 -4.37
N LYS A 208 -22.29 -10.65 -5.37
CA LYS A 208 -20.86 -10.92 -5.26
C LYS A 208 -20.15 -9.80 -4.52
N ASP A 209 -19.07 -10.14 -3.85
CA ASP A 209 -18.30 -9.17 -3.09
C ASP A 209 -17.81 -7.98 -3.92
N ILE A 210 -17.90 -6.78 -3.36
CA ILE A 210 -17.32 -5.57 -3.93
C ILE A 210 -15.81 -5.56 -3.64
N LEU A 211 -15.00 -5.34 -4.68
CA LEU A 211 -13.55 -5.16 -4.62
C LEU A 211 -13.18 -3.68 -4.50
N VAL A 212 -13.77 -2.84 -5.35
CA VAL A 212 -13.57 -1.38 -5.39
C VAL A 212 -14.73 -0.71 -6.11
N THR A 213 -15.00 0.56 -5.80
CA THR A 213 -15.90 1.43 -6.59
C THR A 213 -15.05 2.25 -7.55
N ILE A 214 -15.29 2.09 -8.85
CA ILE A 214 -14.61 2.77 -9.94
C ILE A 214 -15.32 4.11 -10.16
N PRO A 215 -14.64 5.27 -10.02
CA PRO A 215 -15.26 6.57 -10.26
C PRO A 215 -15.82 6.70 -11.68
N LYS A 216 -16.90 7.44 -11.85
CA LYS A 216 -17.44 7.80 -13.17
C LYS A 216 -16.35 8.38 -14.08
N GLY A 217 -16.33 7.95 -15.34
CA GLY A 217 -15.40 8.41 -16.37
C GLY A 217 -14.04 7.70 -16.37
N THR A 218 -13.79 6.78 -15.43
CA THR A 218 -12.53 6.02 -15.35
C THR A 218 -12.44 5.02 -16.49
N ALA A 219 -11.25 4.94 -17.11
CA ALA A 219 -10.96 3.96 -18.14
C ALA A 219 -10.75 2.56 -17.55
N VAL A 220 -11.39 1.55 -18.14
CA VAL A 220 -11.26 0.14 -17.78
C VAL A 220 -10.94 -0.69 -19.04
N SER A 221 -10.08 -1.69 -18.92
CA SER A 221 -9.69 -2.56 -20.02
C SER A 221 -10.39 -3.91 -19.91
N CYS A 222 -11.19 -4.26 -20.92
CA CYS A 222 -11.81 -5.57 -21.08
C CYS A 222 -10.99 -6.42 -22.05
N TYR A 223 -10.60 -7.64 -21.66
CA TYR A 223 -9.83 -8.55 -22.52
C TYR A 223 -10.70 -9.57 -23.27
N GLY A 224 -12.00 -9.30 -23.39
CA GLY A 224 -12.97 -10.18 -24.03
C GLY A 224 -13.62 -11.21 -23.11
N TYR A 225 -13.26 -11.23 -21.83
CA TYR A 225 -13.80 -12.19 -20.87
C TYR A 225 -15.06 -11.65 -20.20
N TYR A 226 -16.09 -12.48 -20.08
CA TYR A 226 -17.35 -12.09 -19.43
C TYR A 226 -18.07 -13.28 -18.80
N SER A 227 -19.01 -12.98 -17.91
CA SER A 227 -19.94 -13.95 -17.35
C SER A 227 -21.36 -13.38 -17.36
N PRO A 228 -22.39 -14.13 -17.79
CA PRO A 228 -23.78 -13.69 -17.71
C PRO A 228 -24.28 -13.70 -16.26
N TYR A 229 -25.05 -12.69 -15.88
CA TYR A 229 -25.81 -12.65 -14.64
C TYR A 229 -27.21 -12.10 -14.93
N LYS A 230 -28.25 -12.89 -14.64
CA LYS A 230 -29.65 -12.57 -14.98
C LYS A 230 -29.82 -12.10 -16.44
N GLY A 231 -29.20 -12.82 -17.37
CA GLY A 231 -29.27 -12.54 -18.81
C GLY A 231 -28.43 -11.34 -19.29
N LYS A 232 -27.79 -10.58 -18.40
CA LYS A 232 -26.93 -9.44 -18.77
C LYS A 232 -25.44 -9.79 -18.65
N PRO A 233 -24.59 -9.38 -19.60
CA PRO A 233 -23.17 -9.68 -19.52
C PRO A 233 -22.48 -8.80 -18.48
N TRP A 234 -21.65 -9.42 -17.64
CA TRP A 234 -20.72 -8.74 -16.76
C TRP A 234 -19.30 -8.94 -17.30
N TYR A 235 -18.62 -7.84 -17.58
CA TYR A 235 -17.30 -7.87 -18.18
C TYR A 235 -16.23 -8.04 -17.12
N TYR A 236 -15.26 -8.91 -17.41
CA TYR A 236 -14.06 -9.07 -16.63
C TYR A 236 -13.04 -8.01 -17.09
N VAL A 237 -12.85 -7.00 -16.26
CA VAL A 237 -12.07 -5.81 -16.58
C VAL A 237 -10.89 -5.66 -15.63
N LYS A 238 -9.83 -5.03 -16.15
CA LYS A 238 -8.71 -4.52 -15.38
C LYS A 238 -8.76 -3.01 -15.37
N THR A 239 -8.57 -2.39 -14.21
CA THR A 239 -8.56 -0.93 -14.06
C THR A 239 -7.60 -0.51 -12.97
N THR A 240 -7.11 0.71 -13.04
CA THR A 240 -6.32 1.31 -11.97
C THR A 240 -7.18 2.35 -11.26
N VAL A 241 -7.47 2.13 -9.98
CA VAL A 241 -8.19 3.11 -9.16
C VAL A 241 -7.22 3.67 -8.13
N LYS A 242 -6.96 4.98 -8.21
CA LYS A 242 -6.05 5.70 -7.31
C LYS A 242 -4.66 5.00 -7.19
N GLY A 243 -4.11 4.53 -8.31
CA GLY A 243 -2.79 3.90 -8.36
C GLY A 243 -2.75 2.39 -8.13
N VAL A 244 -3.88 1.74 -7.80
CA VAL A 244 -3.94 0.28 -7.58
C VAL A 244 -4.63 -0.40 -8.74
N ALA A 245 -3.96 -1.40 -9.32
CA ALA A 245 -4.55 -2.25 -10.34
C ALA A 245 -5.53 -3.24 -9.69
N TYR A 246 -6.77 -3.22 -10.14
CA TYR A 246 -7.81 -4.18 -9.78
C TYR A 246 -8.23 -4.96 -11.02
N THR A 247 -8.57 -6.23 -10.80
CA THR A 247 -9.20 -7.07 -11.81
C THR A 247 -10.47 -7.67 -11.21
N GLY A 248 -11.58 -7.65 -11.95
CA GLY A 248 -12.86 -8.15 -11.48
C GLY A 248 -13.98 -7.98 -12.48
N PHE A 249 -15.21 -8.20 -12.05
CA PHE A 249 -16.40 -8.10 -12.88
C PHE A 249 -17.18 -6.82 -12.61
N CYS A 250 -17.64 -6.17 -13.67
CA CYS A 250 -18.62 -5.09 -13.56
C CYS A 250 -19.71 -5.23 -14.63
N SER A 251 -20.87 -4.63 -14.38
CA SER A 251 -22.00 -4.70 -15.31
C SER A 251 -21.70 -3.89 -16.58
N SER A 252 -21.77 -4.56 -17.74
CA SER A 252 -21.56 -3.94 -19.06
C SER A 252 -22.51 -2.77 -19.34
N ALA A 253 -23.69 -2.74 -18.72
CA ALA A 253 -24.67 -1.65 -18.86
C ALA A 253 -24.14 -0.26 -18.44
N TYR A 254 -23.06 -0.22 -17.65
CA TYR A 254 -22.44 1.00 -17.17
C TYR A 254 -21.06 1.27 -17.79
N LEU A 255 -20.75 0.57 -18.89
CA LEU A 255 -19.53 0.74 -19.65
C LEU A 255 -19.86 1.28 -21.04
N LYS A 256 -19.15 2.33 -21.45
CA LYS A 256 -19.26 2.92 -22.78
C LYS A 256 -17.89 2.90 -23.46
N ARG A 257 -17.83 2.46 -24.72
CA ARG A 257 -16.63 2.61 -25.55
C ARG A 257 -16.43 4.07 -25.91
#